data_AF-A0AAE5P539-F1
#
_entry.id   AF-A0AAE5P539-F1
#
_cell.length_a   1.000
_cell.length_b   1.000
_cell.length_c   1.000
_cell.angle_alpha   90.00
_cell.angle_beta   90.00
_cell.angle_gamma   90.00
#
_symmetry.space_group_name_H-M   'P 1'
#
loop_
_entity.id
_entity.type
_entity.pdbx_description
1 polymer ?
#
loop_
_entity_poly.entity_id
_entity_poly.type
_entity_poly.pdbx_seq_one_letter_code
_entity_poly.pdbx_strand_id
1 'polypeptide(L)'
;SGDFGADLVMKGKDKIVIQAKRYGVKNRVSLSAVQEVYGAKAYYKANQAWVVTNSYFTKQAKELAAACDVTLVDRADLQKFINEVNPVFKAREIFENITPEPRKCPKCGQDLVVRDGNGTRFFGCSSFPSCRHTEKINKEVSKSRPSL
;
A
#
# COMPACT_ATOMS: atom_id res chain seq x y z
N SER A 1 -1.42 21.20 -16.68
CA SER A 1 -1.50 19.75 -16.42
C SER A 1 -2.88 19.31 -16.88
N GLY A 2 -2.95 18.63 -18.01
CA GLY A 2 -4.12 18.57 -18.89
C GLY A 2 -4.81 17.21 -18.96
N ASP A 3 -4.87 16.52 -17.83
CA ASP A 3 -5.61 15.27 -17.75
C ASP A 3 -7.06 15.61 -17.35
N PHE A 4 -8.01 15.29 -18.22
CA PHE A 4 -9.45 15.59 -18.05
C PHE A 4 -10.10 14.75 -16.92
N GLY A 5 -9.45 14.63 -15.77
CA GLY A 5 -9.91 13.86 -14.60
C GLY A 5 -9.57 12.37 -14.63
N ALA A 6 -8.53 11.94 -15.36
CA ALA A 6 -8.05 10.56 -15.36
C ALA A 6 -6.52 10.50 -15.38
N ASP A 7 -5.94 9.65 -14.52
CA ASP A 7 -4.50 9.43 -14.44
C ASP A 7 -4.03 8.33 -15.40
N LEU A 8 -4.92 7.42 -15.79
CA LEU A 8 -4.63 6.33 -16.72
C LEU A 8 -5.83 6.05 -17.62
N VAL A 9 -5.56 5.71 -18.89
CA VAL A 9 -6.56 5.20 -19.83
C VAL A 9 -6.09 3.85 -20.35
N MET A 10 -6.77 2.78 -19.97
CA MET A 10 -6.52 1.43 -20.47
C MET A 10 -7.31 1.18 -21.75
N LYS A 11 -6.65 0.58 -22.75
CA LYS A 11 -7.26 0.23 -24.03
C LYS A 11 -7.12 -1.28 -24.23
N GLY A 12 -8.24 -1.99 -24.11
CA GLY A 12 -8.35 -3.41 -24.45
C GLY A 12 -9.62 -3.65 -25.26
N LYS A 13 -10.32 -4.75 -25.00
CA LYS A 13 -11.68 -4.98 -25.49
C LYS A 13 -12.63 -3.85 -25.03
N ASP A 14 -12.47 -3.42 -23.79
CA ASP A 14 -13.11 -2.24 -23.22
C ASP A 14 -12.08 -1.13 -23.01
N LYS A 15 -12.51 0.13 -23.17
CA LYS A 15 -11.74 1.31 -22.78
C LYS A 15 -12.13 1.73 -21.37
N ILE A 16 -11.14 1.79 -20.48
CA ILE A 16 -11.35 2.11 -19.06
C ILE A 16 -10.56 3.37 -18.74
N VAL A 17 -11.22 4.37 -18.17
CA VAL A 17 -10.55 5.55 -17.59
C VAL A 17 -10.41 5.36 -16.09
N ILE A 18 -9.24 5.70 -15.56
CA ILE A 18 -8.89 5.44 -14.16
C ILE A 18 -8.40 6.73 -13.54
N GLN A 19 -9.01 7.10 -12.40
CA GLN A 19 -8.44 8.09 -11.48
C GLN A 19 -7.81 7.34 -10.30
N ALA A 20 -6.53 7.57 -10.06
CA ALA A 20 -5.78 7.07 -8.93
C ALA A 20 -5.65 8.15 -7.84
N LYS A 21 -5.90 7.80 -6.57
CA LYS A 21 -5.64 8.69 -5.42
C LYS A 21 -4.77 7.99 -4.39
N ARG A 22 -3.65 8.62 -4.02
CA ARG A 22 -2.75 8.14 -2.95
C ARG A 22 -2.93 8.96 -1.69
N TYR A 23 -3.58 8.42 -0.66
CA TYR A 23 -3.84 9.09 0.60
C TYR A 23 -3.10 8.44 1.79
N GLY A 24 -2.93 9.22 2.86
CA GLY A 24 -2.48 8.70 4.16
C GLY A 24 -3.55 7.81 4.81
N VAL A 25 -3.12 6.94 5.74
CA VAL A 25 -3.97 5.87 6.33
C VAL A 25 -5.25 6.38 6.99
N LYS A 26 -5.24 7.61 7.52
CA LYS A 26 -6.39 8.21 8.22
C LYS A 26 -7.37 8.93 7.28
N ASN A 27 -6.98 9.19 6.03
CA ASN A 27 -7.74 10.03 5.12
C ASN A 27 -8.54 9.17 4.15
N ARG A 28 -9.83 9.47 4.02
CA ARG A 28 -10.72 8.78 3.08
C ARG A 28 -10.88 9.58 1.79
N VAL A 29 -11.05 8.88 0.68
CA VAL A 29 -11.30 9.49 -0.62
C VAL A 29 -12.73 10.03 -0.65
N SER A 30 -12.85 11.32 -0.95
CA SER A 30 -14.11 12.04 -1.06
C SER A 30 -14.69 11.95 -2.48
N LEU A 31 -15.87 12.53 -2.66
CA LEU A 31 -16.62 12.56 -3.92
C LEU A 31 -15.88 13.15 -5.13
N SER A 32 -14.87 14.01 -4.93
CA SER A 32 -14.19 14.69 -6.05
C SER A 32 -13.55 13.70 -7.03
N ALA A 33 -12.95 12.62 -6.53
CA ALA A 33 -12.32 11.60 -7.38
C ALA A 33 -13.35 10.89 -8.29
N VAL A 34 -14.58 10.71 -7.81
CA VAL A 34 -15.67 10.10 -8.59
C VAL A 34 -16.16 11.08 -9.65
N GLN A 35 -16.33 12.36 -9.29
CA GLN A 35 -16.75 13.41 -10.23
C GLN A 35 -15.73 13.62 -11.36
N GLU A 36 -14.44 13.64 -11.02
CA GLU A 36 -13.32 13.74 -11.97
C GLU A 36 -13.37 12.60 -13.00
N VAL A 37 -13.38 11.34 -12.55
CA VAL A 37 -13.33 10.19 -13.46
C VAL A 37 -14.63 10.00 -14.24
N TYR A 38 -15.77 10.39 -13.66
CA TYR A 38 -17.05 10.37 -14.36
C TYR A 38 -17.04 11.35 -15.55
N GLY A 39 -16.53 12.57 -15.35
CA GLY A 39 -16.31 13.52 -16.46
C GLY A 39 -15.32 12.98 -17.50
N ALA A 40 -14.24 12.34 -17.05
CA ALA A 40 -13.26 11.72 -17.92
C ALA A 40 -13.86 10.62 -18.81
N LYS A 41 -14.82 9.83 -18.31
CA LYS A 41 -15.49 8.75 -19.07
C LYS A 41 -16.07 9.28 -20.38
N ALA A 42 -16.78 10.40 -20.32
CA ALA A 42 -17.39 11.05 -21.47
C ALA A 42 -16.34 11.60 -22.43
N TYR A 43 -15.35 12.34 -21.90
CA TYR A 43 -14.29 12.95 -22.71
C TYR A 43 -13.51 11.91 -23.51
N TYR A 44 -13.07 10.82 -22.87
CA TYR A 44 -12.26 9.78 -23.51
C TYR A 44 -13.10 8.75 -24.29
N LYS A 45 -14.43 8.89 -24.30
CA LYS A 45 -15.37 7.91 -24.88
C LYS A 45 -15.06 6.50 -24.38
N ALA A 46 -15.04 6.35 -23.05
CA ALA A 46 -14.69 5.13 -22.36
C ALA A 46 -15.94 4.32 -21.98
N ASN A 47 -15.80 3.01 -21.94
CA ASN A 47 -16.86 2.09 -21.55
C ASN A 47 -17.05 2.10 -20.03
N GLN A 48 -15.95 2.24 -19.28
CA GLN A 48 -15.95 2.16 -17.82
C GLN A 48 -15.10 3.26 -17.20
N ALA A 49 -15.42 3.62 -15.95
CA ALA A 49 -14.71 4.61 -15.16
C ALA A 49 -14.42 4.06 -13.76
N TRP A 50 -13.16 4.12 -13.35
CA TRP A 50 -12.68 3.47 -12.14
C TRP A 50 -11.94 4.47 -11.24
N VAL A 51 -12.15 4.40 -9.93
CA VAL A 51 -11.30 5.09 -8.95
C VAL A 51 -10.50 4.06 -8.17
N VAL A 52 -9.18 4.19 -8.18
CA VAL A 52 -8.25 3.29 -7.48
C VAL A 52 -7.53 4.03 -6.38
N THR A 53 -7.45 3.45 -5.17
CA THR A 53 -6.76 4.10 -4.05
C THR A 53 -6.10 3.11 -3.08
N ASN A 54 -5.07 3.58 -2.38
CA ASN A 54 -4.45 2.88 -1.26
C ASN A 54 -5.19 3.09 0.09
N SER A 55 -6.32 3.81 0.07
CA SER A 55 -7.15 4.11 1.24
C SER A 55 -8.57 3.57 1.06
N TYR A 56 -9.54 4.12 1.80
CA TYR A 56 -10.95 3.78 1.72
C TYR A 56 -11.79 4.99 1.31
N PHE A 57 -12.96 4.73 0.75
CA PHE A 57 -13.91 5.77 0.34
C PHE A 57 -14.79 6.23 1.51
N THR A 58 -15.27 7.48 1.43
CA THR A 58 -16.38 7.96 2.28
C THR A 58 -17.70 7.32 1.84
N LYS A 59 -18.74 7.37 2.69
CA LYS A 59 -20.06 6.84 2.35
C LYS A 59 -20.65 7.55 1.12
N GLN A 60 -20.51 8.87 1.08
CA GLN A 60 -20.99 9.72 -0.01
C GLN A 60 -20.30 9.41 -1.34
N ALA A 61 -18.99 9.13 -1.30
CA ALA A 61 -18.26 8.73 -2.50
C ALA A 61 -18.77 7.38 -3.04
N LYS A 62 -19.11 6.42 -2.16
CA LYS A 62 -19.70 5.13 -2.56
C LYS A 62 -21.10 5.30 -3.15
N GLU A 63 -21.94 6.12 -2.52
CA GLU A 63 -23.29 6.42 -3.00
C GLU A 63 -23.25 7.08 -4.38
N LEU A 64 -22.37 8.07 -4.58
CA LEU A 64 -22.20 8.72 -5.89
C LEU A 64 -21.65 7.75 -6.94
N ALA A 65 -20.67 6.93 -6.59
CA ALA A 65 -20.08 5.97 -7.53
C ALA A 65 -21.11 4.96 -8.04
N ALA A 66 -22.00 4.49 -7.17
CA ALA A 66 -23.11 3.62 -7.56
C ALA A 66 -24.09 4.32 -8.53
N ALA A 67 -24.41 5.59 -8.28
CA ALA A 67 -25.29 6.37 -9.15
C ALA A 67 -24.67 6.67 -10.53
N CYS A 68 -23.34 6.81 -10.58
CA CYS A 68 -22.59 7.19 -11.78
C CYS A 68 -22.02 5.99 -12.58
N ASP A 69 -22.27 4.75 -12.16
CA ASP A 69 -21.63 3.55 -12.73
C ASP A 69 -20.10 3.68 -12.75
N VAL A 70 -19.54 4.02 -11.59
CA VAL A 70 -18.10 4.14 -11.35
C VAL A 70 -17.64 3.01 -10.44
N THR A 71 -16.67 2.23 -10.90
CA THR A 71 -16.07 1.15 -10.11
C THR A 71 -15.10 1.74 -9.09
N LEU A 72 -15.20 1.29 -7.84
CA LEU A 72 -14.29 1.68 -6.76
C LEU A 72 -13.38 0.53 -6.39
N VAL A 73 -12.07 0.76 -6.41
CA VAL A 73 -11.03 -0.18 -5.97
C VAL A 73 -10.35 0.44 -4.76
N ASP A 74 -10.73 -0.02 -3.57
CA ASP A 74 -10.15 0.46 -2.32
C ASP A 74 -8.92 -0.34 -1.91
N ARG A 75 -8.34 -0.05 -0.74
CA ARG A 75 -7.17 -0.76 -0.22
C ARG A 75 -7.32 -2.29 -0.25
N ALA A 76 -8.47 -2.80 0.20
CA ALA A 76 -8.67 -4.25 0.32
C ALA A 76 -8.75 -4.89 -1.07
N ASP A 77 -9.43 -4.24 -2.01
CA ASP A 77 -9.56 -4.72 -3.39
C ASP A 77 -8.24 -4.61 -4.15
N LEU A 78 -7.51 -3.50 -4.00
CA LEU A 78 -6.20 -3.30 -4.59
C LEU A 78 -5.19 -4.34 -4.09
N GLN A 79 -5.24 -4.67 -2.80
CA GLN A 79 -4.38 -5.72 -2.23
C GLN A 79 -4.70 -7.09 -2.84
N LYS A 80 -5.98 -7.42 -3.06
CA LYS A 80 -6.37 -8.66 -3.75
C LYS A 80 -5.83 -8.68 -5.18
N PHE A 81 -6.02 -7.61 -5.95
CA PHE A 81 -5.52 -7.52 -7.33
C PHE A 81 -4.00 -7.69 -7.42
N ILE A 82 -3.25 -7.05 -6.53
CA ILE A 82 -1.78 -7.20 -6.51
C ILE A 82 -1.40 -8.66 -6.25
N ASN A 83 -2.07 -9.32 -5.31
CA ASN A 83 -1.77 -10.72 -4.97
C ASN A 83 -2.18 -11.69 -6.09
N GLU A 84 -3.25 -11.40 -6.83
CA GLU A 84 -3.69 -12.20 -7.97
C GLU A 84 -2.75 -12.06 -9.17
N VAL A 85 -2.27 -10.85 -9.46
CA VAL A 85 -1.39 -10.56 -10.61
C VAL A 85 0.06 -10.95 -10.34
N ASN A 86 0.52 -10.83 -9.09
CA ASN A 86 1.85 -11.24 -8.69
C ASN A 86 1.78 -12.29 -7.55
N PRO A 87 1.41 -13.54 -7.88
CA PRO A 87 1.37 -14.63 -6.89
C PRO A 87 2.76 -15.07 -6.44
N VAL A 88 3.83 -14.57 -7.09
CA VAL A 88 5.19 -15.11 -6.98
C VAL A 88 5.82 -14.85 -5.61
N PHE A 89 5.38 -13.80 -4.90
CA PHE A 89 5.88 -13.52 -3.55
C PHE A 89 4.76 -13.02 -2.64
N LYS A 90 4.44 -13.80 -1.61
CA LYS A 90 3.64 -13.27 -0.49
C LYS A 90 4.45 -12.17 0.18
N ALA A 91 3.81 -11.09 0.62
CA ALA A 91 4.49 -10.03 1.35
C ALA A 91 5.38 -10.59 2.48
N ARG A 92 4.88 -11.63 3.18
CA ARG A 92 5.62 -12.40 4.18
C ARG A 92 6.94 -13.01 3.67
N GLU A 93 6.95 -13.59 2.48
CA GLU A 93 8.15 -14.19 1.88
C GLU A 93 9.18 -13.13 1.52
N ILE A 94 8.75 -11.94 1.09
CA ILE A 94 9.67 -10.79 0.90
C ILE A 94 10.25 -10.37 2.26
N PHE A 95 9.40 -10.26 3.30
CA PHE A 95 9.85 -9.90 4.65
C PHE A 95 10.84 -10.91 5.24
N GLU A 96 10.66 -12.20 4.96
CA GLU A 96 11.54 -13.27 5.42
C GLU A 96 12.80 -13.40 4.56
N ASN A 97 12.90 -12.78 3.38
CA ASN A 97 14.09 -12.87 2.53
C ASN A 97 14.87 -11.54 2.40
N ILE A 98 14.42 -10.46 3.05
CA ILE A 98 15.19 -9.22 3.12
C ILE A 98 16.42 -9.44 4.01
N THR A 99 17.61 -9.22 3.42
CA THR A 99 18.85 -9.07 4.17
C THR A 99 18.97 -7.61 4.58
N PRO A 100 18.89 -7.28 5.87
CA PRO A 100 18.90 -5.88 6.30
C PRO A 100 20.30 -5.28 6.14
N GLU A 101 20.36 -3.98 5.86
CA GLU A 101 21.63 -3.27 5.65
C GLU A 101 22.54 -3.32 6.89
N PRO A 102 23.87 -3.42 6.70
CA PRO A 102 24.82 -3.35 7.81
C PRO A 102 24.72 -2.01 8.55
N ARG A 103 24.67 -2.05 9.89
CA ARG A 103 24.63 -0.84 10.74
C ARG A 103 25.38 -1.04 12.05
N LYS A 104 25.78 0.07 12.67
CA LYS A 104 26.48 0.10 13.96
C LYS A 104 25.50 0.10 15.14
N CYS A 105 25.90 -0.56 16.22
CA CYS A 105 25.20 -0.64 17.49
C CYS A 105 25.18 0.73 18.15
N PRO A 106 24.00 1.29 18.50
CA PRO A 106 23.89 2.61 19.12
C PRO A 106 24.46 2.64 20.55
N LYS A 107 24.71 1.46 21.16
CA LYS A 107 25.18 1.35 22.54
C LYS A 107 26.70 1.30 22.69
N CYS A 108 27.41 0.80 21.68
CA CYS A 108 28.88 0.60 21.77
C CYS A 108 29.63 0.85 20.46
N GLY A 109 28.94 1.19 19.36
CA GLY A 109 29.54 1.48 18.06
C GLY A 109 30.01 0.27 17.24
N GLN A 110 29.92 -0.95 17.79
CA GLN A 110 30.28 -2.21 17.11
C GLN A 110 29.20 -2.66 16.13
N ASP A 111 29.49 -3.60 15.23
CA ASP A 111 28.52 -4.04 14.23
C ASP A 111 27.27 -4.71 14.83
N LEU A 112 26.12 -4.50 14.18
CA LEU A 112 24.91 -5.27 14.44
C LEU A 112 24.83 -6.42 13.45
N VAL A 113 24.61 -7.62 13.96
CA VAL A 113 24.48 -8.85 13.19
C VAL A 113 23.11 -9.45 13.37
N VAL A 114 22.59 -10.11 12.33
CA VAL A 114 21.32 -10.82 12.39
C VAL A 114 21.52 -12.14 13.14
N ARG A 115 20.64 -12.42 14.12
CA ARG A 115 20.60 -13.65 14.91
C ARG A 115 19.19 -14.24 14.94
N ASP A 116 19.08 -15.55 15.07
CA ASP A 116 17.81 -16.27 15.22
C ASP A 116 17.41 -16.43 16.69
N GLY A 117 16.14 -16.24 17.00
CA GLY A 117 15.56 -16.44 18.34
C GLY A 117 14.07 -16.78 18.29
N ASN A 118 13.68 -17.91 18.89
CA ASN A 118 12.29 -18.41 18.97
C ASN A 118 11.51 -18.27 17.64
N GLY A 119 12.13 -18.67 16.53
CA GLY A 119 11.52 -18.62 15.19
C GLY A 119 11.45 -17.23 14.55
N THR A 120 12.12 -16.22 15.13
CA THR A 120 12.20 -14.86 14.58
C THR A 120 13.66 -14.39 14.51
N ARG A 121 14.00 -13.60 13.50
CA ARG A 121 15.33 -12.97 13.39
C ARG A 121 15.34 -11.59 14.03
N PHE A 122 16.43 -11.26 14.70
CA PHE A 122 16.65 -9.97 15.37
C PHE A 122 18.10 -9.50 15.17
N PHE A 123 18.34 -8.19 15.31
CA PHE A 123 19.69 -7.66 15.37
C PHE A 123 20.24 -7.81 16.78
N GLY A 124 21.44 -8.38 16.90
CA GLY A 124 22.22 -8.41 18.13
C GLY A 124 23.58 -7.78 17.92
N CYS A 125 24.13 -7.14 18.96
CA CYS A 125 25.49 -6.61 18.91
C CYS A 125 26.51 -7.72 18.68
N SER A 126 27.48 -7.50 17.79
CA SER A 126 28.58 -8.44 17.52
C SER A 126 29.42 -8.71 18.77
N SER A 127 29.56 -7.72 19.67
CA SER A 127 30.32 -7.83 20.92
C SER A 127 29.56 -8.50 22.08
N PHE A 128 28.52 -9.29 21.84
CA PHE A 128 27.94 -10.10 22.91
C PHE A 128 29.00 -11.09 23.46
N PRO A 129 29.14 -11.28 24.79
CA PRO A 129 28.24 -10.85 25.88
C PRO A 129 28.53 -9.48 26.50
N SER A 130 29.62 -8.80 26.10
CA SER A 130 30.01 -7.50 26.68
C SER A 130 29.05 -6.38 26.31
N CYS A 131 28.40 -6.47 25.14
CA CYS A 131 27.27 -5.62 24.77
C CYS A 131 26.04 -6.47 24.45
N ARG A 132 24.97 -6.31 25.23
CA ARG A 132 23.69 -7.06 25.08
C ARG A 132 22.60 -6.29 24.32
N HIS A 133 22.98 -5.27 23.54
CA HIS A 133 22.01 -4.53 22.74
C HIS A 133 21.37 -5.45 21.69
N THR A 134 20.05 -5.42 21.61
CA THR A 134 19.26 -6.12 20.62
C THR A 134 18.14 -5.23 20.11
N GLU A 135 17.72 -5.44 18.88
CA GLU A 135 16.59 -4.75 18.28
C GLU A 135 15.93 -5.60 17.20
N LYS A 136 14.67 -5.31 16.90
CA LYS A 136 13.94 -6.03 15.84
C LYS A 136 14.49 -5.62 14.47
N ILE A 137 14.63 -6.58 13.54
CA ILE A 137 15.06 -6.29 12.15
C ILE A 137 14.03 -5.40 11.45
N ASN A 138 12.76 -5.59 11.77
CA ASN A 138 11.68 -4.72 11.34
C ASN A 138 11.23 -3.91 12.56
N LYS A 139 11.13 -2.58 12.42
CA LYS A 139 10.10 -1.88 13.20
C LYS A 139 8.81 -2.61 12.86
N GLU A 140 8.22 -3.30 13.83
CA GLU A 140 6.85 -3.76 13.67
C GLU A 140 6.09 -2.55 13.14
N VAL A 141 5.43 -2.67 11.98
CA VAL A 141 4.18 -1.93 11.82
C VAL A 141 3.39 -2.42 13.01
N SER A 142 3.43 -1.60 14.07
CA SER A 142 2.92 -1.97 15.36
C SER A 142 1.55 -2.56 15.13
N LYS A 143 1.29 -3.72 15.73
CA LYS A 143 -0.07 -4.12 16.07
C LYS A 143 -0.63 -3.11 17.09
N SER A 144 -0.61 -1.81 16.78
CA SER A 144 -1.64 -0.90 17.24
C SER A 144 -2.91 -1.32 16.52
N ARG A 145 -3.57 -2.34 17.07
CA ARG A 145 -5.04 -2.29 17.13
C ARG A 145 -5.36 -0.84 17.52
N PRO A 146 -6.13 -0.08 16.74
CA PRO A 146 -6.84 1.02 17.34
C PRO A 146 -7.83 0.35 18.29
N SER A 147 -7.57 0.47 19.59
CA SER A 147 -8.65 0.61 20.54
C SER A 147 -9.46 1.84 20.11
N LEU A 148 -10.78 1.65 20.06
CA LEU A 148 -11.86 2.57 19.66
C LEU A 148 -12.19 2.58 18.16
#